data_AF-A0A850AEB5-F1
#
_entry.id   AF-A0A850AEB5-F1
#
_cell.length_a   1.000
_cell.length_b   1.000
_cell.length_c   1.000
_cell.angle_alpha   90.00
_cell.angle_beta   90.00
_cell.angle_gamma   90.00
#
_symmetry.space_group_name_H-M   'P 1'
#
loop_
_entity.id
_entity.type
_entity.pdbx_description
1 polymer ?
#
loop_
_entity_poly.entity_id
_entity_poly.type
_entity_poly.pdbx_seq_one_letter_code
_entity_poly.pdbx_strand_id
1 'polypeptide(L)'
;MSLALTTRKTDLQGTVRVVYLDITFDSSYPTGGEPFETGLDTVLSANIEPSGGYIFKYDYTNRKILAYYADYDAVADGALIQVADTTDLSAISTRAKFEGQ
;
A
#
# COMPACT_ATOMS: atom_id res chain seq x y z
N MET A 1 -11.37 4.10 -9.67
CA MET A 1 -11.10 2.92 -10.53
C MET A 1 -10.48 1.90 -9.56
N SER A 2 -9.68 0.93 -9.97
CA SER A 2 -8.99 0.03 -9.03
C SER A 2 -7.49 0.16 -9.23
N LEU A 3 -6.72 -0.02 -8.15
CA LEU A 3 -5.26 -0.17 -8.16
C LEU A 3 -4.77 -0.97 -9.38
N ALA A 4 -3.77 -0.44 -10.09
CA ALA A 4 -3.14 -1.18 -11.18
C ALA A 4 -1.80 -1.79 -10.74
N LEU A 5 -1.57 -3.02 -11.14
CA LEU A 5 -0.36 -3.79 -10.87
C LEU A 5 0.46 -3.85 -12.15
N THR A 6 1.65 -3.25 -12.16
CA THR A 6 2.47 -3.18 -13.39
C THR A 6 3.41 -4.37 -13.52
N THR A 7 3.97 -4.85 -12.40
CA THR A 7 4.88 -6.00 -12.37
C THR A 7 4.59 -6.83 -11.13
N ARG A 8 4.57 -8.16 -11.27
CA ARG A 8 4.53 -9.09 -10.13
C ARG A 8 5.53 -10.21 -10.33
N LYS A 9 6.43 -10.37 -9.38
CA LYS A 9 7.36 -11.50 -9.32
C LYS A 9 7.16 -12.22 -7.99
N THR A 10 6.98 -13.54 -8.06
CA THR A 10 6.94 -14.40 -6.87
C THR A 10 8.23 -15.21 -6.82
N ASP A 11 8.80 -15.32 -5.63
CA ASP A 11 9.99 -16.10 -5.32
C ASP A 11 9.75 -16.97 -4.08
N LEU A 12 10.56 -18.02 -3.90
CA LEU A 12 10.56 -18.88 -2.72
C LEU A 12 11.90 -18.71 -1.99
N GLN A 13 11.85 -18.14 -0.78
CA GLN A 13 13.01 -17.99 0.09
C GLN A 13 12.87 -18.96 1.28
N GLY A 14 13.44 -20.16 1.12
CA GLY A 14 13.18 -21.27 2.05
C GLY A 14 11.73 -21.73 1.94
N THR A 15 10.98 -21.63 3.05
CA THR A 15 9.53 -21.96 3.09
C THR A 15 8.63 -20.73 2.95
N VAL A 16 9.19 -19.54 2.80
CA VAL A 16 8.46 -18.29 2.69
C VAL A 16 8.32 -17.91 1.21
N ARG A 17 7.09 -17.63 0.78
CA ARG A 17 6.81 -16.98 -0.50
C ARG A 17 7.05 -15.49 -0.37
N VAL A 18 7.77 -14.94 -1.33
CA VAL A 18 8.02 -13.50 -1.41
C VAL A 18 7.41 -12.97 -2.70
N VAL A 19 6.57 -11.95 -2.60
CA VAL A 19 5.94 -11.29 -3.73
C VAL A 19 6.51 -9.88 -3.83
N TYR A 20 7.20 -9.61 -4.94
CA TYR A 20 7.66 -8.29 -5.32
C TYR A 20 6.73 -7.70 -6.36
N LEU A 21 6.36 -6.44 -6.21
CA LEU A 21 5.55 -5.75 -7.20
C LEU A 21 5.74 -4.24 -7.24
N ASP A 22 5.39 -3.67 -8.39
CA ASP A 22 5.18 -2.24 -8.58
C ASP A 22 3.69 -1.93 -8.50
N ILE A 23 3.33 -0.97 -7.65
CA ILE A 23 1.97 -0.52 -7.38
C ILE A 23 1.80 0.87 -7.97
N THR A 24 0.75 1.06 -8.77
CA THR A 24 0.32 2.37 -9.24
C THR A 24 -1.07 2.67 -8.70
N PHE A 25 -1.22 3.83 -8.06
CA PHE A 25 -2.51 4.31 -7.57
C PHE A 25 -3.29 4.97 -8.69
N ASP A 26 -4.59 5.17 -8.47
CA ASP A 26 -5.47 5.84 -9.41
C ASP A 26 -5.88 7.24 -8.92
N SER A 27 -6.75 7.90 -9.68
CA SER A 27 -7.20 9.26 -9.38
C SER A 27 -8.36 9.34 -8.39
N SER A 28 -8.75 8.24 -7.74
CA SER A 28 -9.93 8.17 -6.91
C SER A 28 -9.72 7.21 -5.73
N TYR A 29 -8.86 7.62 -4.80
CA TYR A 29 -8.55 6.86 -3.61
C TYR A 29 -9.80 6.54 -2.77
N PRO A 30 -10.10 5.28 -2.46
CA PRO A 30 -11.29 4.92 -1.69
C PRO A 30 -11.09 5.11 -0.19
N THR A 31 -12.19 5.43 0.49
CA THR A 31 -12.23 5.55 1.95
C THR A 31 -11.62 4.32 2.63
N GLY A 32 -10.65 4.57 3.50
CA GLY A 32 -9.97 3.52 4.25
C GLY A 32 -8.96 2.70 3.44
N GLY A 33 -8.68 3.06 2.19
CA GLY A 33 -7.59 2.51 1.40
C GLY A 33 -7.97 1.57 0.26
N GLU A 34 -6.99 1.41 -0.63
CA GLU A 34 -7.09 0.66 -1.88
C GLU A 34 -7.21 -0.84 -1.61
N PRO A 35 -8.25 -1.52 -2.11
CA PRO A 35 -8.32 -2.97 -2.06
C PRO A 35 -7.10 -3.61 -2.73
N PHE A 36 -6.47 -4.57 -2.05
CA PHE A 36 -5.28 -5.23 -2.58
C PHE A 36 -5.14 -6.68 -2.12
N GLU A 37 -5.01 -7.57 -3.10
CA GLU A 37 -4.80 -9.00 -2.88
C GLU A 37 -3.33 -9.35 -3.20
N THR A 38 -2.58 -9.74 -2.17
CA THR A 38 -1.17 -10.14 -2.30
C THR A 38 -1.01 -11.49 -3.01
N GLY A 39 -2.08 -12.30 -3.02
CA GLY A 39 -2.10 -13.71 -3.42
C GLY A 39 -1.27 -14.63 -2.55
N LEU A 40 -1.02 -14.22 -1.29
CA LEU A 40 -0.52 -15.05 -0.21
C LEU A 40 -1.71 -15.44 0.68
N ASP A 41 -1.72 -16.66 1.20
CA ASP A 41 -2.74 -17.13 2.14
C ASP A 41 -2.58 -16.43 3.49
N THR A 42 -1.34 -16.17 3.89
CA THR A 42 -1.02 -15.40 5.10
C THR A 42 0.12 -14.44 4.81
N VAL A 43 -0.09 -13.16 5.10
CA VAL A 43 0.95 -12.12 5.02
C VAL A 43 1.65 -12.02 6.37
N LEU A 44 2.94 -12.36 6.41
CA LEU A 44 3.80 -12.24 7.59
C LEU A 44 4.42 -10.86 7.69
N SER A 45 4.76 -10.26 6.54
CA SER A 45 5.38 -8.94 6.46
C SER A 45 4.99 -8.25 5.17
N ALA A 46 4.82 -6.92 5.25
CA ALA A 46 4.59 -6.05 4.11
C ALA A 46 5.53 -4.85 4.23
N ASN A 47 6.36 -4.64 3.23
CA ASN A 47 7.18 -3.46 3.08
C ASN A 47 6.78 -2.77 1.78
N ILE A 48 6.29 -1.53 1.88
CA ILE A 48 5.88 -0.72 0.74
C ILE A 48 6.71 0.56 0.82
N GLU A 49 7.47 0.86 -0.22
CA GLU A 49 8.39 1.99 -0.21
C GLU A 49 7.62 3.33 -0.15
N PRO A 50 8.07 4.32 0.63
CA PRO A 50 7.51 5.67 0.57
C PRO A 50 7.66 6.25 -0.84
N SER A 51 6.70 7.07 -1.27
CA SER A 51 6.75 7.72 -2.59
C SER A 51 5.89 8.97 -2.61
N GLY A 52 6.36 10.01 -3.30
CA GLY A 52 5.61 11.26 -3.50
C GLY A 52 5.13 11.96 -2.21
N GLY A 53 5.85 11.80 -1.10
CA GLY A 53 5.46 12.35 0.21
C GLY A 53 4.52 11.48 1.02
N TYR A 54 4.13 10.31 0.50
CA TYR A 54 3.28 9.35 1.18
C TYR A 54 4.08 8.18 1.74
N ILE A 55 3.60 7.65 2.86
CA ILE A 55 3.98 6.33 3.36
C ILE A 55 2.79 5.39 3.29
N PHE A 56 3.06 4.09 3.22
CA PHE A 56 2.02 3.10 2.98
C PHE A 56 2.04 2.01 4.04
N LYS A 57 0.84 1.49 4.34
CA LYS A 57 0.64 0.38 5.26
C LYS A 57 -0.31 -0.63 4.63
N TYR A 58 0.04 -1.90 4.72
CA TYR A 58 -0.91 -2.97 4.42
C TYR A 58 -1.76 -3.28 5.67
N ASP A 59 -3.07 -3.14 5.53
CA ASP A 59 -4.05 -3.64 6.49
C ASP A 59 -4.42 -5.08 6.11
N TYR A 60 -3.85 -6.02 6.85
CA TYR A 60 -4.08 -7.46 6.67
C TYR A 60 -5.50 -7.89 7.02
N THR A 61 -6.23 -7.14 7.86
CA THR A 61 -7.59 -7.50 8.28
C THR A 61 -8.57 -7.21 7.16
N ASN A 62 -8.45 -6.03 6.54
CA ASN A 62 -9.35 -5.58 5.48
C ASN A 62 -8.79 -5.80 4.07
N ARG A 63 -7.56 -6.30 3.95
CA ARG A 63 -6.82 -6.50 2.69
C ARG A 63 -6.76 -5.22 1.86
N LYS A 64 -6.25 -4.15 2.50
CA LYS A 64 -6.15 -2.83 1.90
C LYS A 64 -4.75 -2.24 2.00
N ILE A 65 -4.39 -1.40 1.04
CA ILE A 65 -3.22 -0.51 1.13
C ILE A 65 -3.70 0.87 1.55
N LEU A 66 -3.25 1.27 2.73
CA LEU A 66 -3.53 2.58 3.30
C LEU A 66 -2.38 3.52 2.96
N ALA A 67 -2.70 4.74 2.55
CA ALA A 67 -1.75 5.80 2.28
C ALA A 67 -1.86 6.86 3.38
N TYR A 68 -0.73 7.35 3.84
CA TYR A 68 -0.62 8.38 4.87
C TYR A 68 0.36 9.45 4.42
N TYR A 69 0.12 10.68 4.84
CA TYR A 69 1.06 11.79 4.68
C TYR A 69 1.32 12.44 6.05
N ALA A 70 2.42 13.16 6.14
CA ALA A 70 2.76 13.94 7.32
C ALA A 70 2.31 15.39 7.10
N ASP A 71 1.39 15.84 7.93
CA ASP A 71 0.93 17.22 8.02
C ASP A 71 0.66 17.46 9.50
N TYR A 72 1.67 18.01 10.18
CA TYR A 72 1.71 18.15 11.63
C TYR A 72 1.72 19.64 11.97
N ASP A 73 0.73 20.35 11.46
CA ASP A 73 0.64 21.81 11.54
C ASP A 73 -0.54 22.30 12.39
N ALA A 74 -1.52 21.43 12.66
CA ALA A 74 -2.64 21.67 13.55
C ALA A 74 -2.57 20.83 14.83
N VAL A 75 -3.13 21.36 15.91
CA VAL A 75 -3.18 20.69 17.23
C VAL A 75 -3.98 19.38 17.18
N ALA A 76 -4.90 19.25 16.22
CA ALA A 76 -5.72 18.05 16.05
C ALA A 76 -5.01 16.93 15.27
N ASP A 77 -3.83 17.19 14.69
CA ASP A 77 -3.18 16.24 13.80
C ASP A 77 -2.50 15.11 14.57
N GLY A 78 -2.66 13.90 14.05
CA GLY A 78 -1.82 12.77 14.43
C GLY A 78 -0.41 12.93 13.85
N ALA A 79 0.52 12.05 14.25
CA ALA A 79 1.86 12.03 13.65
C ALA A 79 1.82 11.79 12.12
N LEU A 80 0.78 11.11 11.65
CA LEU A 80 0.47 10.85 10.25
C LEU A 80 -1.04 10.90 10.06
N ILE A 81 -1.47 11.42 8.92
CA ILE A 81 -2.88 11.54 8.55
C ILE A 81 -3.16 10.60 7.38
N GLN A 82 -4.25 9.83 7.48
CA GLN A 82 -4.67 8.96 6.38
C GLN A 82 -5.21 9.81 5.24
N VAL A 83 -4.84 9.46 4.01
CA VAL A 83 -5.36 10.10 2.80
C VAL A 83 -6.90 10.02 2.77
N ALA A 84 -7.53 11.14 2.44
CA ALA A 84 -8.99 11.26 2.37
C ALA A 84 -9.57 10.58 1.12
N ASP A 85 -10.86 10.26 1.17
CA ASP A 85 -11.64 9.72 0.05
C ASP A 85 -11.55 10.63 -1.19
N THR A 86 -11.56 10.03 -2.38
CA THR A 86 -11.46 10.68 -3.70
C THR A 86 -10.18 11.45 -3.99
N THR A 87 -9.16 11.37 -3.11
CA THR A 87 -7.85 11.98 -3.38
C THR A 87 -7.25 11.40 -4.66
N ASP A 88 -6.73 12.27 -5.52
CA ASP A 88 -6.02 11.87 -6.72
C ASP A 88 -4.58 11.47 -6.38
N LEU A 89 -4.28 10.17 -6.49
CA LEU A 89 -2.95 9.60 -6.30
C LEU A 89 -2.40 9.04 -7.61
N SER A 90 -2.96 9.40 -8.77
CA SER A 90 -2.60 8.80 -10.06
C SER A 90 -1.14 9.02 -10.48
N ALA A 91 -0.49 10.05 -9.92
CA ALA A 91 0.93 10.32 -10.12
C ALA A 91 1.84 9.44 -9.23
N ILE A 92 1.28 8.66 -8.30
CA ILE A 92 2.02 7.92 -7.30
C ILE A 92 2.21 6.48 -7.75
N SER A 93 3.48 6.07 -7.77
CA SER A 93 3.89 4.68 -7.91
C SER A 93 4.88 4.30 -6.82
N THR A 94 4.84 3.04 -6.39
CA THR A 94 5.74 2.52 -5.34
C THR A 94 6.06 1.05 -5.54
N ARG A 95 7.23 0.64 -5.03
CA ARG A 95 7.64 -0.76 -4.95
C ARG A 95 7.17 -1.36 -3.64
N ALA A 96 6.71 -2.60 -3.71
CA ALA A 96 6.32 -3.36 -2.53
C ALA A 96 6.91 -4.76 -2.53
N LYS A 97 7.16 -5.25 -1.31
CA LYS A 97 7.57 -6.61 -0.98
C LYS A 97 6.63 -7.15 0.08
N PHE A 98 5.99 -8.27 -0.23
CA PHE A 98 5.19 -9.04 0.70
C PHE A 98 5.85 -10.39 0.96
N GLU A 99 5.83 -10.84 2.20
CA GLU A 99 6.36 -12.14 2.61
C GLU A 99 5.26 -12.93 3.31
N GLY A 100 5.15 -14.22 3.01
CA GLY A 100 4.04 -15.03 3.51
C GLY A 100 4.08 -16.49 3.08
N GLN A 101 2.95 -17.17 3.28
CA GLN A 101 2.72 -18.53 2.82
C GLN A 101 1.66 -18.58 1.72
#